data_AF-A0A561SH41-F1
#
_entry.id   AF-A0A561SH41-F1
#
_cell.length_a   1.000
_cell.length_b   1.000
_cell.length_c   1.000
_cell.angle_alpha   90.00
_cell.angle_beta   90.00
_cell.angle_gamma   90.00
#
_symmetry.space_group_name_H-M   'P 1'
#
loop_
_entity.id
_entity.type
_entity.pdbx_description
1 polymer ?
#
loop_
_entity_poly.entity_id
_entity_poly.type
_entity_poly.pdbx_seq_one_letter_code
_entity_poly.pdbx_strand_id
1 'polypeptide(L)'
;MSRSPEISQAIFEDVKAVVVTTLDIEDKADDLGPETGLHGNLPELDSLTVVKLIVALQERFGIEIEIDEIMGDVFGSLGRLAAFVESKVRWEPLVGVDTGRVRHDVSRRAPEGDH
;
A
#
# COMPACT_ATOMS: atom_id res chain seq x y z
N MET A 1 18.92 19.31 -16.32
CA MET A 1 19.15 17.97 -15.76
C MET A 1 17.91 17.15 -16.05
N SER A 2 18.06 16.17 -16.94
CA SER A 2 16.98 15.32 -17.45
C SER A 2 16.29 14.57 -16.32
N ARG A 3 14.96 14.69 -16.21
CA ARG A 3 14.16 13.78 -15.39
C ARG A 3 13.98 12.48 -16.17
N SER A 4 14.88 11.54 -15.97
CA SER A 4 14.62 10.14 -16.32
C SER A 4 13.45 9.61 -15.48
N PRO A 5 12.73 8.56 -15.93
CA PRO A 5 11.74 7.87 -15.12
C PRO A 5 12.50 6.97 -14.13
N GLU A 6 13.18 7.59 -13.18
CA GLU A 6 13.84 6.92 -12.06
C GLU A 6 12.90 7.09 -10.87
N ILE A 7 12.63 5.99 -10.15
CA ILE A 7 11.84 6.01 -8.91
C ILE A 7 12.30 7.22 -8.10
N SER A 8 11.36 8.06 -7.70
CA SER A 8 11.68 9.22 -6.88
C SER A 8 12.44 8.74 -5.64
N GLN A 9 13.72 9.11 -5.49
CA GLN A 9 14.57 8.65 -4.38
C GLN A 9 13.88 8.79 -3.02
N ALA A 10 13.09 9.85 -2.85
CA ALA A 10 12.26 10.07 -1.67
C ALA A 10 11.24 8.94 -1.42
N ILE A 11 10.52 8.49 -2.45
CA ILE A 11 9.56 7.37 -2.35
C ILE A 11 10.29 6.09 -1.97
N PHE A 12 11.45 5.83 -2.58
CA PHE A 12 12.22 4.63 -2.27
C PHE A 12 12.66 4.61 -0.79
N GLU A 13 13.20 5.72 -0.29
CA GLU A 13 13.64 5.84 1.11
C GLU A 13 12.47 5.72 2.09
N ASP A 14 11.30 6.30 1.78
CA ASP A 14 10.10 6.14 2.60
C ASP A 14 9.60 4.69 2.60
N VAL A 15 9.51 4.02 1.44
CA VAL A 15 9.12 2.61 1.36
C VAL A 15 10.08 1.74 2.16
N LYS A 16 11.39 1.98 2.02
CA LYS A 16 12.43 1.32 2.80
C LYS A 16 12.24 1.53 4.30
N ALA A 17 12.00 2.76 4.74
CA ALA A 17 11.76 3.06 6.15
C ALA A 17 10.53 2.32 6.71
N VAL A 18 9.45 2.22 5.93
CA VAL A 18 8.25 1.48 6.31
C VAL A 18 8.52 -0.02 6.43
N VAL A 19 9.22 -0.62 5.46
CA VAL A 19 9.62 -2.04 5.49
C VAL A 19 10.46 -2.32 6.73
N VAL A 20 11.47 -1.48 6.96
CA VAL A 20 12.40 -1.60 8.09
C VAL A 20 11.68 -1.52 9.43
N THR A 21 10.80 -0.53 9.60
CA THR A 21 10.03 -0.33 10.83
C THR A 21 9.03 -1.46 11.07
N THR A 22 8.43 -1.99 10.00
CA THR A 22 7.39 -3.04 10.12
C THR A 22 8.00 -4.39 10.48
N LEU A 23 9.19 -4.68 9.96
CA LEU A 23 9.92 -5.93 10.18
C LEU A 23 10.87 -5.86 11.39
N ASP A 24 11.01 -4.70 12.03
CA ASP A 24 11.94 -4.46 13.15
C ASP A 24 13.41 -4.75 12.76
N ILE A 25 13.80 -4.37 11.54
CA ILE A 25 15.13 -4.63 10.96
C ILE A 25 15.96 -3.36 10.73
N GLU A 26 15.83 -2.38 11.64
CA GLU A 26 16.52 -1.09 11.57
C GLU A 26 18.04 -1.23 11.43
N ASP A 27 18.62 -2.25 12.04
CA ASP A 27 20.05 -2.57 11.95
C ASP A 27 20.50 -2.97 10.54
N LYS A 28 19.60 -3.58 9.76
CA LYS A 28 19.88 -4.03 8.38
C LYS A 28 19.41 -3.02 7.33
N ALA A 29 18.87 -1.87 7.74
CA ALA A 29 18.31 -0.89 6.82
C ALA A 29 19.34 -0.48 5.76
N ASP A 30 20.58 -0.20 6.13
CA ASP A 30 21.62 0.26 5.19
C ASP A 30 21.94 -0.77 4.09
N ASP A 31 21.79 -2.07 4.39
CA ASP A 31 22.05 -3.19 3.47
C ASP A 31 20.90 -3.43 2.47
N LEU A 32 19.72 -2.86 2.74
CA LEU A 32 18.56 -2.96 1.84
C LEU A 32 18.69 -2.00 0.66
N GLY A 33 18.79 -2.57 -0.54
CA GLY A 33 18.83 -1.86 -1.82
C GLY A 33 17.69 -2.27 -2.77
N PRO A 34 17.60 -1.64 -3.95
CA PRO A 34 16.54 -1.92 -4.91
C PRO A 34 16.55 -3.35 -5.46
N GLU A 35 17.72 -4.00 -5.43
CA GLU A 35 17.96 -5.36 -5.90
C GLU A 35 17.70 -6.41 -4.81
N THR A 36 17.52 -5.98 -3.56
CA THR A 36 17.30 -6.88 -2.42
C THR A 36 15.94 -7.55 -2.54
N GLY A 37 15.93 -8.88 -2.60
CA GLY A 37 14.71 -9.66 -2.63
C GLY A 37 13.98 -9.60 -1.28
N LEU A 38 12.68 -9.31 -1.27
CA LEU A 38 11.90 -9.29 -0.02
C LEU A 38 11.42 -10.70 0.33
N HIS A 39 10.90 -11.44 -0.66
CA HIS A 39 10.57 -12.86 -0.51
C HIS A 39 11.84 -13.73 -0.50
N GLY A 40 12.03 -14.48 0.59
CA GLY A 40 13.10 -15.47 0.74
C GLY A 40 14.40 -14.94 1.37
N ASN A 41 14.68 -13.64 1.29
CA ASN A 41 15.86 -13.03 1.95
C ASN A 41 15.56 -12.49 3.35
N LEU A 42 14.28 -12.17 3.63
CA LEU A 42 13.83 -11.65 4.92
C LEU A 42 12.94 -12.69 5.62
N PRO A 43 13.47 -13.49 6.56
CA PRO A 43 12.67 -14.44 7.35
C PRO A 43 11.53 -13.77 8.14
N GLU A 44 11.72 -12.51 8.50
CA GLU A 44 10.80 -11.65 9.24
C GLU A 44 9.49 -11.37 8.46
N LEU A 45 9.54 -11.48 7.13
CA LEU A 45 8.44 -11.19 6.21
C LEU A 45 7.51 -12.40 6.09
N ASP A 46 6.78 -12.69 7.18
CA ASP A 46 5.77 -13.75 7.23
C ASP A 46 4.40 -13.27 6.70
N SER A 47 3.49 -14.20 6.44
CA SER A 47 2.10 -13.97 6.00
C SER A 47 1.37 -12.88 6.81
N LEU A 48 1.56 -12.83 8.13
CA LEU A 48 0.95 -11.81 8.99
C LEU A 48 1.65 -10.44 8.86
N THR A 49 2.98 -10.44 8.69
CA THR A 49 3.76 -9.21 8.59
C THR A 49 3.57 -8.54 7.23
N VAL A 50 3.36 -9.33 6.17
CA VAL A 50 2.94 -8.82 4.86
C VAL A 50 1.69 -7.97 4.98
N VAL A 51 0.64 -8.47 5.66
CA VAL A 51 -0.59 -7.68 5.89
C VAL A 51 -0.31 -6.37 6.62
N LYS A 52 0.53 -6.39 7.66
CA LYS A 52 0.92 -5.18 8.40
C LYS A 52 1.69 -4.19 7.52
N LEU A 53 2.61 -4.69 6.70
CA LEU A 53 3.41 -3.87 5.79
C LEU A 53 2.53 -3.17 4.78
N ILE A 54 1.55 -3.89 4.23
CA ILE A 54 0.57 -3.33 3.29
C ILE A 54 -0.22 -2.21 3.95
N VAL A 55 -0.78 -2.45 5.13
CA VAL A 55 -1.50 -1.42 5.89
C VAL A 55 -0.61 -0.21 6.15
N ALA A 56 0.64 -0.41 6.59
CA ALA A 56 1.56 0.68 6.86
C ALA A 56 1.89 1.50 5.59
N LEU A 57 2.07 0.86 4.44
CA LEU A 57 2.26 1.54 3.16
C LEU A 57 1.02 2.35 2.75
N GLN A 58 -0.17 1.77 2.88
CA GLN A 58 -1.43 2.45 2.59
C GLN A 58 -1.62 3.69 3.49
N GLU A 59 -1.37 3.57 4.80
CA GLU A 59 -1.49 4.69 5.74
C GLU A 59 -0.45 5.79 5.49
N ARG A 60 0.77 5.42 5.10
CA ARG A 60 1.88 6.37 4.87
C ARG A 60 1.73 7.15 3.57
N PHE A 61 1.34 6.47 2.50
CA PHE A 61 1.24 7.07 1.17
C PHE A 61 -0.19 7.47 0.80
N GLY A 62 -1.19 7.06 1.58
CA GLY A 62 -2.61 7.34 1.30
C GLY A 62 -3.13 6.62 0.06
N ILE A 63 -2.63 5.40 -0.21
CA ILE A 63 -2.99 4.59 -1.39
C ILE A 63 -3.75 3.34 -0.98
N GLU A 64 -4.46 2.69 -1.92
CA GLU A 64 -5.08 1.39 -1.73
C GLU A 64 -4.26 0.28 -2.42
N ILE A 65 -3.94 -0.77 -1.68
CA ILE A 65 -3.13 -1.91 -2.15
C ILE A 65 -3.83 -3.21 -1.76
N GLU A 66 -4.23 -4.00 -2.75
CA GLU A 66 -4.80 -5.32 -2.51
C GLU A 66 -3.70 -6.38 -2.32
N ILE A 67 -3.90 -7.32 -1.39
CA ILE A 67 -2.92 -8.39 -1.10
C ILE A 67 -2.59 -9.19 -2.37
N ASP A 68 -3.55 -9.40 -3.26
CA ASP A 68 -3.36 -10.16 -4.52
C ASP A 68 -2.43 -9.42 -5.51
N GLU A 69 -2.47 -8.09 -5.57
CA GLU A 69 -1.63 -7.29 -6.49
C GLU A 69 -0.13 -7.44 -6.20
N ILE A 70 0.21 -7.68 -4.94
CA ILE A 70 1.58 -7.65 -4.43
C ILE A 70 2.15 -9.04 -4.08
N MET A 71 1.30 -10.06 -3.93
CA MET A 71 1.72 -11.46 -3.69
C MET A 71 2.56 -12.05 -4.84
N GLY A 72 2.57 -11.44 -6.02
CA GLY A 72 3.35 -11.87 -7.18
C GLY A 72 4.73 -11.22 -7.29
N ASP A 73 4.95 -10.52 -8.40
CA ASP A 73 6.28 -10.04 -8.83
C ASP A 73 6.76 -8.81 -8.03
N VAL A 74 5.84 -8.09 -7.39
CA VAL A 74 6.10 -6.82 -6.68
C VAL A 74 6.91 -7.02 -5.40
N PHE A 75 6.61 -8.05 -4.61
CA PHE A 75 7.44 -8.46 -3.46
C PHE A 75 8.72 -9.21 -3.86
N GLY A 76 8.99 -9.33 -5.16
CA GLY A 76 10.22 -9.91 -5.67
C GLY A 76 11.46 -9.10 -5.26
N SER A 77 11.37 -7.78 -5.15
CA SER A 77 12.44 -6.92 -4.62
C SER A 77 11.93 -5.60 -4.05
N LEU A 78 12.74 -4.96 -3.21
CA LEU A 78 12.40 -3.66 -2.63
C LEU A 78 12.23 -2.58 -3.72
N GLY A 79 13.02 -2.62 -4.78
CA GLY A 79 12.90 -1.68 -5.90
C GLY A 79 11.57 -1.82 -6.65
N ARG A 80 11.07 -3.05 -6.82
CA ARG A 80 9.76 -3.29 -7.45
C ARG A 80 8.62 -2.79 -6.58
N LEU A 81 8.69 -3.02 -5.26
CA LEU A 81 7.72 -2.48 -4.31
C LEU A 81 7.68 -0.95 -4.36
N ALA A 82 8.84 -0.30 -4.35
CA ALA A 82 8.93 1.16 -4.43
C ALA A 82 8.39 1.70 -5.76
N ALA A 83 8.68 1.05 -6.88
CA ALA A 83 8.13 1.43 -8.19
C ALA A 83 6.60 1.29 -8.24
N PHE A 84 6.05 0.25 -7.62
CA PHE A 84 4.61 0.04 -7.53
C PHE A 84 3.93 1.14 -6.70
N VAL A 85 4.48 1.46 -5.53
CA VAL A 85 3.98 2.54 -4.66
C VAL A 85 4.03 3.88 -5.39
N GLU A 86 5.15 4.20 -6.06
CA GLU A 86 5.26 5.44 -6.85
C GLU A 86 4.18 5.52 -7.94
N SER A 87 3.91 4.40 -8.62
CA SER A 87 2.87 4.33 -9.64
C SER A 87 1.49 4.69 -9.08
N LYS A 88 1.12 4.11 -7.92
CA LYS A 88 -0.14 4.39 -7.23
C LYS A 88 -0.21 5.84 -6.76
N VAL A 89 0.82 6.36 -6.10
CA VAL A 89 0.88 7.76 -5.63
C VAL A 89 0.76 8.76 -6.78
N ARG A 90 1.37 8.47 -7.93
CA ARG A 90 1.28 9.32 -9.12
C ARG A 90 -0.10 9.27 -9.77
N TRP A 91 -0.81 8.15 -9.65
CA TRP A 91 -2.11 7.92 -10.28
C TRP A 91 -3.32 8.28 -9.39
N GLU A 92 -3.15 8.29 -8.07
CA GLU A 92 -4.14 8.74 -7.08
C GLU A 92 -3.74 10.05 -6.39
N PRO A 93 -3.54 11.17 -7.13
CA PRO A 93 -3.75 12.45 -6.49
C PRO A 93 -5.25 12.57 -6.25
N LEU A 94 -5.69 12.21 -5.04
CA LEU A 94 -6.96 12.65 -4.45
C LEU A 94 -8.21 12.31 -5.28
N VAL A 95 -8.57 11.03 -5.37
CA VAL A 95 -10.00 10.67 -5.54
C VAL A 95 -10.67 10.89 -4.19
N GLY A 96 -11.51 11.93 -4.11
CA GLY A 96 -12.33 12.21 -2.95
C GLY A 96 -13.12 10.96 -2.54
N VAL A 97 -12.88 10.50 -1.32
CA VAL A 97 -13.62 9.43 -0.66
C VAL A 97 -15.10 9.81 -0.61
N ASP A 98 -15.90 9.15 -1.47
CA ASP A 98 -17.35 9.00 -1.31
C ASP A 98 -17.64 7.49 -1.13
N THR A 99 -17.08 6.89 -0.07
CA THR A 99 -17.45 5.55 0.39
C THR A 99 -18.39 5.65 1.60
N GLY A 100 -19.46 6.41 1.42
CA GLY A 100 -20.62 6.46 2.32
C GLY A 100 -21.56 5.28 2.12
N ARG A 101 -21.11 4.08 2.49
CA ARG A 101 -21.87 2.98 3.12
C ARG A 101 -23.40 2.99 2.95
N VAL A 102 -23.88 2.02 2.17
CA VAL A 102 -25.25 1.48 2.19
C VAL A 102 -25.85 1.42 3.60
N ARG A 103 -27.00 2.06 3.79
CA ARG A 103 -27.96 1.68 4.82
C ARG A 103 -29.24 1.26 4.12
N HIS A 104 -29.47 -0.05 4.13
CA HIS A 104 -30.80 -0.61 3.97
C HIS A 104 -31.75 0.13 4.92
N ASP A 105 -32.74 0.84 4.37
CA ASP A 105 -33.99 1.07 5.09
C ASP A 105 -35.14 0.60 4.20
N VAL A 106 -35.66 -0.57 4.59
CA VAL A 106 -36.93 -1.11 4.11
C VAL A 106 -38.01 -0.55 5.03
N SER A 107 -38.73 0.47 4.58
CA SER A 107 -40.08 0.76 5.09
C SER A 107 -40.90 1.58 4.11
N ARG A 108 -41.46 0.85 3.14
CA ARG A 108 -42.79 1.20 2.62
C ARG A 108 -43.77 1.15 3.80
N ARG A 109 -44.47 2.26 4.08
CA ARG A 109 -45.91 2.21 4.34
C ARG A 109 -46.54 3.58 4.12
N ALA A 110 -47.32 3.69 3.04
CA ALA A 110 -48.35 4.71 2.89
C ALA A 110 -49.42 4.54 3.98
N PRO A 111 -50.13 5.62 4.34
CA PRO A 111 -51.55 5.50 4.62
C PRO A 111 -52.36 6.22 3.55
N GLU A 112 -53.02 5.44 2.71
CA GLU A 112 -54.28 5.85 2.07
C GLU A 112 -55.37 5.96 3.14
N GLY A 113 -56.18 7.02 3.07
CA GLY A 113 -57.57 7.09 3.52
C GLY A 113 -57.86 7.03 5.02
N ASP A 114 -58.44 8.10 5.58
CA ASP A 114 -59.85 8.16 6.03
C ASP A 114 -60.09 9.46 6.81
N HIS A 115 -60.88 10.38 6.24
CA HIS A 115 -61.95 11.12 6.92
C HIS A 115 -62.69 12.09 5.98
#